data_AF-A0A222E764-F1
#
_entry.id   AF-A0A222E764-F1
#
_cell.length_a   1.000
_cell.length_b   1.000
_cell.length_c   1.000
_cell.angle_alpha   90.00
_cell.angle_beta   90.00
_cell.angle_gamma   90.00
#
_symmetry.space_group_name_H-M   'P 1'
#
loop_
_entity.id
_entity.type
_entity.pdbx_description
1 polymer ?
#
loop_
_entity_poly.entity_id
_entity_poly.type
_entity_poly.pdbx_seq_one_letter_code
_entity_poly.pdbx_strand_id
1 'polypeptide(L)'
;MEHAVLGSLLLGALHSPARAGVESYDCDLTRGNDSLSLRFDLDTASFAPPLHRTEPPQRRVSRVTLSDGGFTAEAILSETGQRGFWSPDRGWLLTVNRDGAARLSDAGDTPWLGRCKETG
;
A
#
# COMPACT_ATOMS: atom_id res chain seq x y z
N MET A 1 -1.50 48.31 -39.44
CA MET A 1 -1.11 47.87 -38.09
C MET A 1 -2.37 47.56 -37.31
N GLU A 2 -2.68 46.36 -36.86
CA GLU A 2 -2.30 44.97 -37.12
C GLU A 2 -3.21 44.18 -36.18
N HIS A 3 -3.69 43.02 -36.62
CA HIS A 3 -4.57 42.16 -35.85
C HIS A 3 -3.84 41.49 -34.67
N ALA A 4 -4.64 40.93 -33.75
CA ALA A 4 -4.44 39.64 -33.05
C ALA A 4 -4.25 39.72 -31.54
N VAL A 5 -4.70 38.75 -30.72
CA VAL A 5 -5.66 37.64 -30.81
C VAL A 5 -5.90 37.27 -29.33
N LEU A 6 -7.15 36.96 -28.97
CA LEU A 6 -7.48 36.34 -27.68
C LEU A 6 -6.85 34.94 -27.59
N GLY A 7 -5.94 34.73 -26.64
CA GLY A 7 -5.40 33.40 -26.33
C GLY A 7 -6.14 32.78 -25.15
N SER A 8 -7.14 31.95 -25.41
CA SER A 8 -7.77 31.07 -24.41
C SER A 8 -6.79 29.99 -23.98
N LEU A 9 -6.40 30.01 -22.70
CA LEU A 9 -5.64 28.92 -22.07
C LEU A 9 -6.59 27.76 -21.76
N LEU A 10 -6.59 26.75 -22.63
CA LEU A 10 -7.15 25.44 -22.34
C LEU A 10 -6.22 24.72 -21.35
N LEU A 11 -6.59 24.66 -20.07
CA LEU A 11 -5.96 23.75 -19.12
C LEU A 11 -6.34 22.32 -19.50
N GLY A 12 -5.42 21.62 -20.17
CA GLY A 12 -5.51 20.18 -20.35
C GLY A 12 -5.42 19.48 -18.99
N ALA A 13 -6.50 18.83 -18.58
CA ALA A 13 -6.49 17.88 -17.48
C ALA A 13 -5.65 16.67 -17.90
N LEU A 14 -4.37 16.68 -17.55
CA LEU A 14 -3.52 15.48 -17.58
C LEU A 14 -4.12 14.47 -16.60
N HIS A 15 -4.92 13.55 -17.14
CA HIS A 15 -5.31 12.34 -16.44
C HIS A 15 -4.02 11.53 -16.25
N SER A 16 -3.43 11.62 -15.06
CA SER A 16 -2.33 10.73 -14.70
C SER A 16 -2.88 9.31 -14.74
N PRO A 17 -2.32 8.39 -15.55
CA PRO A 17 -2.63 6.98 -15.37
C PRO A 17 -2.21 6.64 -13.94
N ALA A 18 -3.13 6.12 -13.13
CA ALA A 18 -2.75 5.46 -11.89
C ALA A 18 -1.66 4.45 -12.27
N ARG A 19 -0.44 4.63 -11.75
CA ARG A 19 0.62 3.67 -12.01
C ARG A 19 0.20 2.38 -11.32
N ALA A 20 -0.31 1.43 -12.11
CA ALA A 20 -0.30 0.04 -11.71
C ALA A 20 1.17 -0.30 -11.44
N GLY A 21 1.49 -0.43 -10.17
CA GLY A 21 2.86 -0.39 -9.69
C GLY A 21 2.91 -0.96 -8.28
N VAL A 22 4.08 -1.48 -7.94
CA VAL A 22 4.39 -1.86 -6.57
C VAL A 22 4.43 -0.58 -5.76
N GLU A 23 3.50 -0.45 -4.81
CA GLU A 23 3.49 0.60 -3.79
C GLU A 23 4.22 0.09 -2.56
N SER A 24 5.12 0.89 -2.01
CA SER A 24 5.87 0.52 -0.82
C SER A 24 5.57 1.42 0.35
N TYR A 25 5.50 0.84 1.53
CA TYR A 25 5.12 1.53 2.76
C TYR A 25 6.15 1.28 3.85
N ASP A 26 6.72 2.36 4.38
CA ASP A 26 7.55 2.29 5.59
C ASP A 26 6.68 2.66 6.80
N CYS A 27 6.73 1.81 7.83
CA CYS A 27 5.90 1.88 9.01
C CYS A 27 6.74 1.96 10.27
N ASP A 28 6.37 2.89 11.15
CA ASP A 28 6.90 3.01 12.51
C ASP A 28 5.75 2.79 13.48
N LEU A 29 5.86 1.73 14.29
CA LEU A 29 4.84 1.26 15.22
C LEU A 29 5.41 1.19 16.64
N THR A 30 4.56 1.39 17.65
CA THR A 30 4.93 1.28 19.06
C THR A 30 3.92 0.44 19.84
N ARG A 31 4.40 -0.18 20.91
CA ARG A 31 3.61 -0.90 21.91
C ARG A 31 4.26 -0.70 23.27
N GLY A 32 3.62 0.06 24.15
CA GLY A 32 4.26 0.44 25.42
C GLY A 32 5.55 1.21 25.17
N ASN A 33 6.68 0.68 25.63
CA ASN A 33 8.01 1.27 25.41
C ASN A 33 8.77 0.65 24.23
N ASP A 34 8.18 -0.34 23.56
CA ASP A 34 8.80 -1.03 22.45
C ASP A 34 8.45 -0.34 21.12
N SER A 35 9.40 -0.39 20.18
CA SER A 35 9.26 0.13 18.83
C SER A 35 9.51 -0.95 17.79
N LEU A 36 8.75 -0.90 16.71
CA LEU A 36 8.84 -1.81 15.56
C LEU A 36 8.79 -0.98 14.27
N SER A 37 9.88 -1.03 13.51
CA SER A 37 9.92 -0.49 12.15
C SER A 37 9.85 -1.64 11.15
N LEU A 38 8.99 -1.51 10.15
CA LEU A 38 8.88 -2.48 9.06
C LEU A 38 8.58 -1.76 7.75
N ARG A 39 8.90 -2.41 6.64
CA ARG A 39 8.46 -2.04 5.30
C ARG A 39 7.58 -3.15 4.73
N PHE A 40 6.53 -2.80 4.01
CA PHE A 40 5.84 -3.76 3.16
C PHE A 40 5.61 -3.21 1.75
N ASP A 41 5.73 -4.10 0.77
CA ASP A 41 5.44 -3.83 -0.63
C ASP A 41 4.04 -4.37 -0.98
N LEU A 42 3.33 -3.68 -1.87
CA LEU A 42 1.99 -4.01 -2.34
C LEU A 42 1.93 -3.88 -3.87
N ASP A 43 1.79 -5.00 -4.58
CA ASP A 43 1.56 -4.97 -6.02
C ASP A 43 0.07 -4.72 -6.30
N THR A 44 -0.27 -3.48 -6.62
CA THR A 44 -1.65 -3.08 -6.93
C THR A 44 -2.22 -3.80 -8.16
N ALA A 45 -1.37 -4.21 -9.11
CA ALA A 45 -1.81 -4.94 -10.30
C ALA A 45 -2.34 -6.33 -9.96
N SER A 46 -1.86 -6.95 -8.87
CA SER A 46 -2.33 -8.26 -8.40
C SER A 46 -3.80 -8.27 -7.93
N PHE A 47 -4.39 -7.10 -7.75
CA PHE A 47 -5.80 -6.92 -7.37
C PHE A 47 -6.71 -6.62 -8.56
N ALA A 48 -6.16 -6.43 -9.77
CA ALA A 48 -6.95 -6.16 -10.95
C ALA A 48 -7.84 -7.36 -11.32
N PRO A 49 -9.07 -7.13 -11.79
CA PRO A 49 -9.89 -8.20 -12.35
C PRO A 49 -9.19 -8.85 -13.55
N PRO A 50 -9.34 -10.18 -13.76
CA PRO A 50 -8.80 -10.83 -14.95
C PRO A 50 -9.39 -10.23 -16.23
N LEU A 51 -8.53 -9.92 -17.20
CA LEU A 51 -8.97 -9.40 -18.50
C LEU A 51 -9.39 -10.53 -19.45
N HIS A 52 -8.79 -11.71 -19.27
CA HIS A 52 -9.04 -12.89 -20.09
C HIS A 52 -9.38 -14.11 -19.22
N ARG A 53 -10.28 -14.97 -19.68
CA ARG A 53 -10.66 -16.20 -18.96
C ARG A 53 -9.51 -17.19 -18.77
N THR A 54 -8.48 -17.09 -19.60
CA THR A 54 -7.30 -17.96 -19.55
C THR A 54 -6.17 -17.37 -18.72
N GLU A 55 -6.37 -16.20 -18.12
CA GLU A 55 -5.37 -15.58 -17.27
C GLU A 55 -5.19 -16.43 -16.00
N PRO A 56 -3.94 -16.76 -15.62
CA PRO A 56 -3.71 -17.47 -14.37
C PRO A 56 -4.15 -16.61 -13.18
N PRO A 57 -4.57 -17.23 -12.05
CA PRO A 57 -4.88 -16.48 -10.84
C PRO A 57 -3.67 -15.64 -10.39
N GLN A 58 -3.87 -14.34 -10.25
CA GLN A 58 -2.86 -13.42 -9.73
C GLN A 58 -2.66 -13.68 -8.24
N ARG A 59 -1.40 -13.79 -7.80
CA ARG A 59 -1.07 -13.98 -6.39
C ARG A 59 -0.95 -12.62 -5.69
N ARG A 60 -1.70 -12.44 -4.60
CA ARG A 60 -1.66 -11.24 -3.75
C ARG A 60 -0.55 -11.37 -2.72
N VAL A 61 0.69 -11.12 -3.13
CA VAL A 61 1.86 -11.26 -2.26
C VAL A 61 2.35 -9.89 -1.82
N SER A 62 2.52 -9.73 -0.52
CA SER A 62 3.28 -8.62 0.07
C SER A 62 4.64 -9.12 0.52
N ARG A 63 5.70 -8.39 0.18
CA ARG A 63 7.03 -8.61 0.76
C ARG A 63 7.15 -7.71 1.99
N VAL A 64 7.41 -8.32 3.14
CA VAL A 64 7.60 -7.60 4.42
C VAL A 64 9.06 -7.66 4.80
N THR A 65 9.65 -6.50 5.10
CA THR A 65 11.03 -6.35 5.54
C THR A 65 11.06 -5.75 6.94
N LEU A 66 11.87 -6.34 7.80
CA LEU A 66 12.17 -5.95 9.18
C LEU A 66 13.67 -5.67 9.28
N SER A 67 14.13 -5.13 10.40
CA SER A 67 15.55 -4.88 10.65
C SER A 67 16.40 -6.17 10.65
N ASP A 68 15.82 -7.31 11.00
CA ASP A 68 16.48 -8.61 11.19
C ASP A 68 16.17 -9.64 10.08
N GLY A 69 15.44 -9.24 9.04
CA GLY A 69 15.12 -10.13 7.92
C GLY A 69 13.81 -9.76 7.22
N GLY A 70 13.17 -10.73 6.58
CA GLY A 70 11.93 -10.51 5.87
C GLY A 70 11.13 -11.79 5.66
N PHE A 71 9.88 -11.61 5.23
CA PHE A 71 8.97 -12.71 4.93
C PHE A 71 7.96 -12.27 3.86
N THR A 72 7.26 -13.24 3.27
CA THR A 72 6.12 -12.97 2.39
C THR A 72 4.82 -13.12 3.17
N ALA A 73 3.86 -12.26 2.88
CA ALA A 73 2.53 -12.28 3.45
C ALA A 73 1.47 -12.14 2.34
N GLU A 74 0.21 -12.37 2.67
CA GLU A 74 -0.90 -12.03 1.79
C GLU A 74 -1.11 -10.52 1.81
N ALA A 75 -1.13 -9.87 0.64
CA ALA A 75 -1.38 -8.44 0.53
C ALA A 75 -2.88 -8.13 0.73
N ILE A 76 -3.15 -7.01 1.39
CA ILE A 76 -4.51 -6.49 1.60
C ILE A 76 -4.62 -5.14 0.89
N LEU A 77 -5.59 -5.02 -0.01
CA LEU A 77 -6.04 -3.75 -0.60
C LEU A 77 -7.57 -3.77 -0.61
N SER A 78 -8.20 -2.78 0.04
CA SER A 78 -9.65 -2.62 0.03
C SER A 78 -10.10 -1.52 -0.95
N GLU A 79 -11.37 -1.55 -1.34
CA GLU A 79 -12.01 -0.48 -2.11
C GLU A 79 -11.99 0.88 -1.40
N THR A 80 -11.98 0.86 -0.05
CA THR A 80 -11.89 2.08 0.77
C THR A 80 -10.46 2.63 0.87
N GLY A 81 -9.48 1.96 0.25
CA GLY A 81 -8.07 2.35 0.25
C GLY A 81 -7.31 1.96 1.52
N GLN A 82 -7.82 0.98 2.27
CA GLN A 82 -7.05 0.33 3.33
C GLN A 82 -5.99 -0.56 2.67
N ARG A 83 -4.76 -0.51 3.18
CA ARG A 83 -3.65 -1.39 2.79
C ARG A 83 -3.20 -2.25 3.96
N GLY A 84 -2.38 -3.24 3.69
CA GLY A 84 -1.65 -3.97 4.71
C GLY A 84 -1.31 -5.39 4.27
N PHE A 85 -1.15 -6.27 5.25
CA PHE A 85 -0.87 -7.68 4.98
C PHE A 85 -1.38 -8.60 6.07
N TRP A 86 -1.62 -9.86 5.70
CA TRP A 86 -1.91 -10.96 6.61
C TRP A 86 -0.84 -12.06 6.47
N SER A 87 -0.21 -12.44 7.57
CA SER A 87 0.73 -13.55 7.63
C SER A 87 0.21 -14.61 8.61
N PRO A 88 -0.43 -15.68 8.12
CA PRO A 88 -0.94 -16.75 9.00
C PRO A 88 0.19 -17.46 9.73
N ASP A 89 1.34 -17.66 9.08
CA ASP A 89 2.50 -18.35 9.66
C ASP A 89 3.09 -17.62 10.86
N ARG A 90 2.99 -16.28 10.87
CA ARG A 90 3.44 -15.44 12.00
C ARG A 90 2.29 -15.04 12.94
N GLY A 91 1.04 -15.24 12.52
CA GLY A 91 -0.14 -14.71 13.20
C GLY A 91 -0.19 -13.18 13.20
N TRP A 92 0.32 -12.52 12.15
CA TRP A 92 0.45 -11.06 12.07
C TRP A 92 -0.54 -10.46 11.06
N LEU A 93 -1.32 -9.47 11.51
CA LEU A 93 -2.22 -8.68 10.68
C LEU A 93 -1.88 -7.20 10.79
N LEU A 94 -1.34 -6.62 9.71
CA LEU A 94 -1.18 -5.16 9.60
C LEU A 94 -2.35 -4.59 8.81
N THR A 95 -2.95 -3.53 9.35
CA THR A 95 -3.91 -2.68 8.64
C THR A 95 -3.42 -1.24 8.65
N VAL A 96 -3.50 -0.59 7.50
CA VAL A 96 -3.09 0.79 7.28
C VAL A 96 -4.25 1.53 6.63
N ASN A 97 -4.79 2.51 7.33
CA ASN A 97 -5.83 3.38 6.81
C ASN A 97 -5.27 4.33 5.75
N ARG A 98 -6.16 4.90 4.92
CA ARG A 98 -5.79 5.86 3.88
C ARG A 98 -5.01 7.07 4.41
N ASP A 99 -5.29 7.48 5.65
CA ASP A 99 -4.61 8.58 6.32
C ASP A 99 -3.22 8.18 6.85
N GLY A 100 -2.80 6.93 6.71
CA GLY A 100 -1.53 6.38 7.20
C GLY A 100 -1.59 5.85 8.63
N ALA A 101 -2.73 5.89 9.33
CA ALA A 101 -2.85 5.30 10.65
C ALA A 101 -2.73 3.78 10.55
N ALA A 102 -1.85 3.18 11.34
CA ALA A 102 -1.50 1.77 11.24
C ALA A 102 -1.74 1.03 12.55
N ARG A 103 -2.22 -0.20 12.43
CA ARG A 103 -2.41 -1.16 13.52
C ARG A 103 -1.87 -2.52 13.10
N LEU A 104 -0.92 -3.06 13.88
CA LEU A 104 -0.46 -4.44 13.76
C LEU A 104 -0.99 -5.25 14.94
N SER A 105 -1.77 -6.28 14.66
CA SER A 105 -2.13 -7.30 15.64
C SER A 105 -1.21 -8.51 15.47
N ASP A 106 -0.72 -9.04 16.58
CA ASP A 106 0.02 -10.31 16.66
C ASP A 106 -0.63 -11.19 17.75
N ALA A 107 0.09 -12.19 18.27
CA ALA A 107 -0.40 -13.05 19.36
C ALA A 107 -0.55 -12.34 20.73
N GLY A 108 -0.10 -11.08 20.86
CA GLY A 108 -0.24 -10.30 22.08
C GLY A 108 -1.60 -9.59 22.19
N ASP A 109 -2.03 -9.35 23.44
CA ASP A 109 -3.35 -8.76 23.73
C ASP A 109 -3.46 -7.27 23.35
N THR A 110 -2.32 -6.57 23.27
CA THR A 110 -2.27 -5.14 22.91
C THR A 110 -1.68 -5.02 21.51
N PRO A 111 -2.32 -4.33 20.55
CA PRO A 111 -1.76 -4.13 19.22
C PRO A 111 -0.53 -3.21 19.25
N TRP A 112 0.28 -3.27 18.19
CA TRP A 112 1.15 -2.15 17.87
C TRP A 112 0.36 -1.07 17.13
N LEU A 113 0.64 0.18 17.43
CA LEU A 113 -0.01 1.34 16.82
C LEU A 113 1.03 2.29 16.26
N GLY A 114 0.72 2.95 15.15
CA GLY A 114 1.64 3.95 14.63
C GLY A 114 1.22 4.47 13.26
N ARG A 115 2.23 4.73 12.42
CA ARG A 115 2.04 5.40 11.14
C ARG A 115 2.81 4.67 10.05
N CYS A 116 2.20 4.56 8.88
CA CYS A 116 2.89 4.16 7.67
C CYS A 116 2.85 5.30 6.66
N LYS A 117 3.91 5.40 5.86
CA LYS A 117 4.03 6.36 4.77
C LYS A 117 4.39 5.62 3.49
N GLU A 118 3.69 5.94 2.41
CA GLU A 118 4.05 5.49 1.06
C GLU A 118 5.40 6.12 0.65
N THR A 119 6.36 5.31 0.21
CA THR A 119 7.72 5.76 -0.13
C THR A 119 8.16 5.46 -1.55
N GLY A 120 7.36 4.74 -2.35
CA GLY A 120 7.60 4.56 -3.78
C GLY A 120 6.99 3.32 -4.37
#